data_AF-A0AAD7EJE0-F1
#
_entry.id   AF-A0AAD7EJE0-F1
#
_cell.length_a   1.000
_cell.length_b   1.000
_cell.length_c   1.000
_cell.angle_alpha   90.00
_cell.angle_beta   90.00
_cell.angle_gamma   90.00
#
_symmetry.space_group_name_H-M   'P 1'
#
loop_
_entity.id
_entity.type
_entity.pdbx_description
1 polymer ?
#
loop_
_entity_poly.entity_id
_entity_poly.type
_entity_poly.pdbx_seq_one_letter_code
_entity_poly.pdbx_strand_id
1 'polypeptide(L)'
;MNSSQNPTPNLGRIVRSYTKKAPLDPNPTIPAPPPNHDLYRPEPSSWTPAPSTFVSPDHDFSHVQQRLRAATRTADEILECKFRAMDDFLQNYPFDSIGDFLSVLFYNRPHGESDPRGVTHAIAVAQFLRGRTDIKIYPAKDSSRLPEREMMFCTTREAGTIHHARPFISTWAAKLVAAEARKQIGRATRDDPEDPDARVQLRASTNGRGKASVHVVTWDDFKNFSIQRLAETFRLKLSLPMFLSQYMSAPKEKGAFIVRKRRPYPMIQVAAISSFIITRNQYATGHMAMLLGIWHFVCKSHVDVKRVYCRFGNTVADTTARAALRSMTADGMGKMRADTQDANTRGETEHFLLLDNVQEYDRVYEPGLGLQNRLKVGTAGTKVKLQPCAPGAFDARDYYARVARKERRTMTVTSIFADIDWNHEQRVRRLHWVRVLADFIPQLHSLRKDITALFRTAPIARRRMPDDQPPTECQPLMLNSERETESQGMSSDTYNDCRTAKNIVSVENCRYEILLYGAKSIRPFRNHLLDDDANCFAAEFILPADSGRHRSVVA
;
A
#
# COMPACT_ATOMS: atom_id res chain seq x y z
N MET A 1 38.41 47.04 -40.55
CA MET A 1 37.11 47.70 -40.39
C MET A 1 36.42 47.75 -41.74
N ASN A 2 35.42 46.89 -41.94
CA ASN A 2 34.15 47.16 -42.64
C ASN A 2 33.48 45.83 -42.98
N SER A 3 32.22 45.76 -42.56
CA SER A 3 31.31 44.64 -42.56
C SER A 3 30.92 44.18 -43.96
N SER A 4 31.03 42.88 -44.25
CA SER A 4 30.34 42.25 -45.37
C SER A 4 29.07 41.56 -44.89
N GLN A 5 27.94 41.99 -45.45
CA GLN A 5 26.67 41.29 -45.43
C GLN A 5 26.71 40.22 -46.52
N ASN A 6 26.38 38.97 -46.18
CA ASN A 6 26.19 37.89 -47.16
C ASN A 6 24.68 37.68 -47.43
N PRO A 7 24.30 37.45 -48.70
CA PRO A 7 22.92 37.32 -49.13
C PRO A 7 22.39 35.88 -49.02
N THR A 8 21.09 35.76 -48.78
CA THR A 8 20.28 34.55 -48.91
C THR A 8 20.14 34.08 -50.37
N PRO A 9 20.27 32.77 -50.66
CA PRO A 9 19.82 32.24 -51.94
C PRO A 9 18.43 31.59 -51.86
N ASN A 10 17.63 31.95 -52.87
CA ASN A 10 16.34 31.38 -53.27
C ASN A 10 16.39 29.85 -53.41
N LEU A 11 15.43 29.15 -52.79
CA LEU A 11 15.14 27.75 -53.07
C LEU A 11 13.90 27.65 -53.97
N GLY A 12 14.15 27.22 -55.20
CA GLY A 12 13.17 27.03 -56.25
C GLY A 12 12.10 25.99 -55.90
N ARG A 13 10.87 26.34 -56.27
CA ARG A 13 9.64 25.57 -56.12
C ARG A 13 9.61 24.45 -57.17
N ILE A 14 9.99 23.24 -56.79
CA ILE A 14 9.78 22.04 -57.62
C ILE A 14 8.36 21.52 -57.37
N VAL A 15 7.47 21.73 -58.33
CA VAL A 15 6.15 21.08 -58.40
C VAL A 15 6.36 19.69 -58.99
N ARG A 16 6.19 18.64 -58.18
CA ARG A 16 6.01 17.27 -58.68
C ARG A 16 4.56 16.86 -58.49
N SER A 17 3.86 16.69 -59.60
CA SER A 17 2.55 16.07 -59.71
C SER A 17 2.67 14.57 -59.44
N TYR A 18 1.99 14.09 -58.41
CA TYR A 18 1.72 12.66 -58.23
C TYR A 18 0.28 12.37 -58.61
N THR A 19 0.13 11.43 -59.53
CA THR A 19 -1.12 10.86 -60.02
C THR A 19 -1.88 10.18 -58.89
N LYS A 20 -3.18 10.48 -58.81
CA LYS A 20 -4.16 9.88 -57.90
C LYS A 20 -4.17 8.35 -58.08
N LYS A 21 -3.79 7.60 -57.06
CA LYS A 21 -4.32 6.25 -56.83
C LYS A 21 -5.48 6.36 -55.83
N ALA A 22 -6.57 5.68 -56.16
CA ALA A 22 -7.82 5.67 -55.40
C ALA A 22 -7.62 5.16 -53.95
N PRO A 23 -8.42 5.64 -52.99
CA PRO A 23 -8.38 5.13 -51.63
C PRO A 23 -9.01 3.74 -51.57
N LEU A 24 -8.28 2.78 -51.02
CA LEU A 24 -8.84 1.53 -50.50
C LEU A 24 -8.95 1.70 -48.99
N ASP A 25 -10.18 1.77 -48.51
CA ASP A 25 -10.59 1.36 -47.17
C ASP A 25 -12.13 1.12 -47.20
N PRO A 26 -12.71 0.26 -46.36
CA PRO A 26 -12.17 -0.18 -45.09
C PRO A 26 -12.22 -1.69 -44.80
N ASN A 27 -11.27 -2.09 -43.96
CA ASN A 27 -11.39 -3.01 -42.83
C ASN A 27 -12.79 -3.67 -42.60
N PRO A 28 -12.90 -5.01 -42.52
CA PRO A 28 -14.14 -5.66 -42.10
C PRO A 28 -14.45 -5.30 -40.65
N THR A 29 -15.65 -4.77 -40.46
CA THR A 29 -16.27 -4.50 -39.16
C THR A 29 -16.29 -5.80 -38.34
N ILE A 30 -15.46 -5.89 -37.31
CA ILE A 30 -15.64 -6.90 -36.26
C ILE A 30 -16.86 -6.44 -35.44
N PRO A 31 -17.95 -7.22 -35.37
CA PRO A 31 -19.09 -6.85 -34.54
C PRO A 31 -18.65 -6.82 -33.08
N ALA A 32 -19.01 -5.74 -32.39
CA ALA A 32 -18.89 -5.65 -30.94
C ALA A 32 -19.66 -6.82 -30.31
N PRO A 33 -19.10 -7.50 -29.29
CA PRO A 33 -19.87 -8.46 -28.52
C PRO A 33 -21.08 -7.77 -27.88
N PRO A 34 -22.25 -8.43 -27.81
CA PRO A 34 -23.43 -7.86 -27.19
C PRO A 34 -23.14 -7.46 -25.73
N PRO A 35 -23.79 -6.41 -25.22
CA PRO A 35 -23.66 -6.04 -23.82
C PRO A 35 -24.16 -7.19 -22.95
N ASN A 36 -23.27 -7.76 -22.15
CA ASN A 36 -23.61 -8.72 -21.11
C ASN A 36 -24.36 -7.97 -20.00
N HIS A 37 -25.66 -7.76 -20.19
CA HIS A 37 -26.61 -7.45 -19.13
C HIS A 37 -27.01 -8.76 -18.45
N ASP A 38 -26.09 -9.34 -17.69
CA ASP A 38 -26.39 -10.36 -16.67
C ASP A 38 -25.49 -10.12 -15.47
N LEU A 39 -25.72 -8.97 -14.83
CA LEU A 39 -25.40 -8.82 -13.42
C LEU A 39 -26.46 -9.57 -12.64
N TYR A 40 -26.05 -10.67 -12.03
CA TYR A 40 -26.66 -11.30 -10.85
C TYR A 40 -27.29 -10.22 -9.96
N ARG A 41 -28.62 -10.08 -10.07
CA ARG A 41 -29.46 -9.44 -9.07
C ARG A 41 -29.89 -10.55 -8.11
N PRO A 42 -29.44 -10.57 -6.85
CA PRO A 42 -30.13 -11.39 -5.86
C PRO A 42 -31.50 -10.76 -5.62
N GLU A 43 -32.54 -11.53 -5.96
CA GLU A 43 -33.94 -11.29 -5.54
C GLU A 43 -34.00 -11.02 -4.02
N PRO A 44 -34.85 -10.09 -3.55
CA PRO A 44 -35.08 -9.90 -2.13
C PRO A 44 -35.86 -11.10 -1.59
N SER A 45 -35.22 -11.90 -0.72
CA SER A 45 -35.89 -12.94 0.04
C SER A 45 -37.00 -12.33 0.90
N SER A 46 -38.25 -12.57 0.51
CA SER A 46 -39.45 -12.39 1.31
C SER A 46 -39.44 -13.37 2.48
N TRP A 47 -38.94 -12.91 3.63
CA TRP A 47 -39.18 -13.60 4.89
C TRP A 47 -40.55 -13.21 5.43
N THR A 48 -41.58 -13.93 4.99
CA THR A 48 -42.82 -14.09 5.76
C THR A 48 -42.63 -15.30 6.68
N PRO A 49 -42.59 -15.14 8.01
CA PRO A 49 -42.69 -16.27 8.91
C PRO A 49 -44.14 -16.74 9.00
N ALA A 50 -44.35 -18.01 8.67
CA ALA A 50 -45.57 -18.74 8.97
C ALA A 50 -45.75 -18.85 10.51
N PRO A 51 -47.01 -18.89 11.00
CA PRO A 51 -47.30 -18.84 12.42
C PRO A 51 -47.01 -20.19 13.09
N SER A 52 -46.10 -20.20 14.09
CA SER A 52 -45.95 -21.33 14.99
C SER A 52 -46.97 -21.21 16.12
N THR A 53 -47.98 -22.07 16.07
CA THR A 53 -48.75 -22.53 17.22
C THR A 53 -47.82 -23.15 18.25
N PHE A 54 -47.64 -22.51 19.41
CA PHE A 54 -47.36 -23.21 20.65
C PHE A 54 -48.04 -22.48 21.82
N VAL A 55 -48.86 -23.27 22.51
CA VAL A 55 -49.66 -22.96 23.68
C VAL A 55 -48.77 -22.59 24.86
N SER A 56 -49.12 -21.53 25.59
CA SER A 56 -48.73 -21.34 27.00
C SER A 56 -49.98 -21.36 27.87
N PRO A 57 -49.93 -21.97 29.06
CA PRO A 57 -51.06 -22.08 29.96
C PRO A 57 -51.26 -20.81 30.79
N ASP A 58 -52.49 -20.70 31.28
CA ASP A 58 -53.09 -19.63 32.06
C ASP A 58 -52.21 -19.04 33.17
N HIS A 59 -52.17 -17.71 33.23
CA HIS A 59 -52.17 -16.99 34.50
C HIS A 59 -52.95 -15.67 34.38
N ASP A 60 -53.88 -15.53 35.33
CA ASP A 60 -54.86 -14.48 35.53
C ASP A 60 -54.29 -13.06 35.40
N PHE A 61 -54.94 -12.24 34.58
CA PHE A 61 -54.79 -10.78 34.63
C PHE A 61 -56.12 -10.11 34.96
N SER A 62 -56.16 -9.66 36.21
CA SER A 62 -57.04 -8.67 36.81
C SER A 62 -57.38 -7.51 35.87
N HIS A 63 -58.66 -7.13 35.86
CA HIS A 63 -59.25 -5.99 35.17
C HIS A 63 -58.39 -4.71 35.24
N VAL A 64 -57.92 -4.24 34.08
CA VAL A 64 -57.39 -2.87 33.93
C VAL A 64 -58.57 -1.98 33.52
N GLN A 65 -58.95 -1.08 34.44
CA GLN A 65 -59.89 0.00 34.20
C GLN A 65 -59.51 0.80 32.95
N GLN A 66 -60.52 1.09 32.11
CA GLN A 66 -60.41 2.13 31.09
C GLN A 66 -60.05 3.46 31.76
N ARG A 67 -58.79 3.91 31.61
CA ARG A 67 -58.41 5.28 31.93
C ARG A 67 -59.15 6.21 30.97
N LEU A 68 -60.17 6.88 31.48
CA LEU A 68 -60.75 8.08 30.87
C LEU A 68 -59.60 9.00 30.44
N ARG A 69 -59.52 9.31 29.15
CA ARG A 69 -58.54 10.25 28.61
C ARG A 69 -58.81 11.61 29.24
N ALA A 70 -57.87 12.10 30.04
CA ALA A 70 -57.91 13.47 30.53
C ALA A 70 -57.94 14.43 29.33
N ALA A 71 -58.70 15.53 29.45
CA ALA A 71 -58.85 16.53 28.41
C ALA A 71 -57.48 17.01 27.92
N THR A 72 -57.34 17.16 26.61
CA THR A 72 -56.13 17.63 25.94
C THR A 72 -55.81 19.05 26.41
N ARG A 73 -54.86 19.18 27.34
CA ARG A 73 -54.41 20.50 27.83
C ARG A 73 -53.84 21.31 26.69
N THR A 74 -54.14 22.61 26.67
CA THR A 74 -53.55 23.53 25.70
C THR A 74 -52.05 23.69 25.97
N ALA A 75 -51.29 24.14 24.97
CA ALA A 75 -49.83 24.30 25.11
C ALA A 75 -49.47 25.24 26.28
N ASP A 76 -50.30 26.25 26.53
CA ASP A 76 -50.12 27.22 27.63
C ASP A 76 -50.41 26.59 28.99
N GLU A 77 -51.46 25.77 29.12
CA GLU A 77 -51.75 25.03 30.36
C GLU A 77 -50.65 24.02 30.71
N ILE A 78 -50.03 23.39 29.71
CA ILE A 78 -48.88 22.50 29.92
C ILE A 78 -47.66 23.31 30.38
N LEU A 79 -47.47 24.51 29.83
CA LEU A 79 -46.36 25.39 30.18
C LEU A 79 -46.54 25.93 31.61
N GLU A 80 -47.72 26.43 31.94
CA GLU A 80 -48.12 26.91 33.27
C GLU A 80 -47.94 25.81 34.33
N CYS A 81 -48.37 24.58 34.03
CA CYS A 81 -48.24 23.46 34.95
C CYS A 81 -46.78 23.05 35.17
N LYS A 82 -45.92 23.20 34.16
CA LYS A 82 -44.47 22.98 34.27
C LYS A 82 -43.78 24.11 35.03
N PHE A 83 -44.22 25.35 34.86
CA PHE A 83 -43.73 26.49 35.64
C PHE A 83 -44.09 26.34 37.12
N ARG A 84 -45.33 25.95 37.45
CA ARG A 84 -45.73 25.68 38.84
C ARG A 84 -44.94 24.53 39.47
N ALA A 85 -44.78 23.40 38.76
CA ALA A 85 -43.98 22.29 39.28
C ALA A 85 -42.50 22.67 39.49
N MET A 86 -42.00 23.64 38.72
CA MET A 86 -40.65 24.16 38.84
C MET A 86 -40.53 25.20 39.95
N ASP A 87 -41.54 26.05 40.16
CA ASP A 87 -41.63 26.93 41.34
C ASP A 87 -41.74 26.11 42.62
N ASP A 88 -42.54 25.02 42.65
CA ASP A 88 -42.62 24.10 43.79
C ASP A 88 -41.27 23.40 44.06
N PHE A 89 -40.52 23.08 43.01
CA PHE A 89 -39.17 22.54 43.15
C PHE A 89 -38.18 23.59 43.69
N LEU A 90 -38.29 24.83 43.22
CA LEU A 90 -37.43 25.95 43.62
C LEU A 90 -37.75 26.47 45.02
N GLN A 91 -38.99 26.35 45.52
CA GLN A 91 -39.36 26.66 46.90
C GLN A 91 -38.63 25.81 47.94
N ASN A 92 -38.13 24.62 47.55
CA ASN A 92 -37.29 23.78 48.42
C ASN A 92 -35.81 24.21 48.42
N TYR A 93 -35.47 25.26 47.69
CA TYR A 93 -34.14 25.84 47.57
C TYR A 93 -34.20 27.35 47.88
N PRO A 94 -33.09 27.99 48.27
CA PRO A 94 -33.09 29.40 48.68
C PRO A 94 -33.10 30.36 47.48
N PHE A 95 -34.04 30.19 46.55
CA PHE A 95 -34.22 31.07 45.41
C PHE A 95 -35.66 31.59 45.40
N ASP A 96 -35.82 32.91 45.38
CA ASP A 96 -37.14 33.55 45.51
C ASP A 96 -37.97 33.45 44.21
N SER A 97 -37.33 33.09 43.10
CA SER A 97 -38.00 32.79 41.83
C SER A 97 -37.09 32.03 40.86
N ILE A 98 -37.64 31.50 39.77
CA ILE A 98 -36.82 31.00 38.65
C ILE A 98 -35.95 32.09 38.02
N GLY A 99 -36.42 33.34 38.03
CA GLY A 99 -35.63 34.49 37.58
C GLY A 99 -34.40 34.70 38.45
N ASP A 100 -34.54 34.49 39.75
CA ASP A 100 -33.45 34.58 40.73
C ASP A 100 -32.47 33.40 40.62
N PHE A 101 -32.98 32.18 40.41
CA PHE A 101 -32.13 31.04 40.10
C PHE A 101 -31.33 31.24 38.80
N LEU A 102 -31.97 31.74 37.74
CA LEU A 102 -31.31 31.98 36.45
C LEU A 102 -30.36 33.19 36.49
N SER A 103 -30.66 34.22 37.29
CA SER A 103 -29.79 35.38 37.47
C SER A 103 -28.49 34.99 38.18
N VAL A 104 -28.57 34.11 39.19
CA VAL A 104 -27.41 33.52 39.88
C VAL A 104 -26.69 32.50 38.98
N LEU A 105 -27.42 31.72 38.17
CA LEU A 105 -26.88 30.76 37.21
C LEU A 105 -25.98 31.41 36.16
N PHE A 106 -26.42 32.54 35.63
CA PHE A 106 -25.70 33.31 34.61
C PHE A 106 -24.94 34.50 35.19
N TYR A 107 -24.78 34.58 36.53
CA TYR A 107 -24.04 35.66 37.17
C TYR A 107 -22.58 35.66 36.71
N ASN A 108 -22.20 36.72 35.99
CA ASN A 108 -20.85 36.92 35.48
C ASN A 108 -20.10 37.86 36.42
N ARG A 109 -19.18 37.30 37.21
CA ARG A 109 -18.52 37.98 38.34
C ARG A 109 -17.67 39.18 37.88
N PRO A 110 -17.92 40.41 38.37
CA PRO A 110 -16.97 41.51 38.30
C PRO A 110 -15.76 41.25 39.21
N HIS A 111 -14.55 41.67 38.81
CA HIS A 111 -13.34 41.51 39.61
C HIS A 111 -13.49 42.20 40.99
N GLY A 112 -13.39 41.44 42.08
CA GLY A 112 -13.33 41.96 43.46
C GLY A 112 -14.50 41.58 44.38
N GLU A 113 -15.65 41.17 43.86
CA GLU A 113 -16.81 40.81 44.69
C GLU A 113 -16.82 39.35 45.12
N SER A 114 -17.39 39.04 46.29
CA SER A 114 -17.61 37.67 46.76
C SER A 114 -18.60 36.93 45.85
N ASP A 115 -18.23 35.73 45.41
CA ASP A 115 -19.08 34.92 44.53
C ASP A 115 -20.37 34.47 45.27
N PRO A 116 -21.57 34.90 44.83
CA PRO A 116 -22.82 34.52 45.49
C PRO A 116 -23.20 33.04 45.26
N ARG A 117 -22.47 32.33 44.38
CA ARG A 117 -22.73 30.93 44.04
C ARG A 117 -22.32 30.00 45.18
N GLY A 118 -23.27 29.70 46.07
CA GLY A 118 -23.10 28.71 47.15
C GLY A 118 -22.94 27.27 46.63
N VAL A 119 -22.64 26.33 47.54
CA VAL A 119 -22.47 24.88 47.24
C VAL A 119 -23.69 24.31 46.50
N THR A 120 -24.88 24.78 46.86
CA THR A 120 -26.17 24.41 46.28
C THR A 120 -26.28 24.78 44.80
N HIS A 121 -25.76 25.94 44.41
CA HIS A 121 -25.71 26.38 43.02
C HIS A 121 -24.77 25.48 42.19
N ALA A 122 -23.58 25.15 42.73
CA ALA A 122 -22.66 24.24 42.07
C ALA A 122 -23.27 22.85 41.84
N ILE A 123 -24.06 22.34 42.80
CA ILE A 123 -24.80 21.08 42.66
C ILE A 123 -25.87 21.19 41.57
N ALA A 124 -26.65 22.27 41.54
CA ALA A 124 -27.69 22.48 40.52
C ALA A 124 -27.11 22.58 39.10
N VAL A 125 -26.04 23.35 38.91
CA VAL A 125 -25.28 23.42 37.64
C VAL A 125 -24.71 22.05 37.26
N ALA A 126 -24.12 21.32 38.22
CA ALA A 126 -23.56 20.01 37.95
C ALA A 126 -24.64 19.00 37.55
N GLN A 127 -25.83 19.03 38.17
CA GLN A 127 -26.95 18.16 37.77
C GLN A 127 -27.48 18.52 36.38
N PHE A 128 -27.57 19.81 36.05
CA PHE A 128 -27.94 20.29 34.73
C PHE A 128 -26.94 19.86 33.65
N LEU A 129 -25.64 20.08 33.86
CA LEU A 129 -24.58 19.68 32.93
C LEU A 129 -24.44 18.16 32.80
N ARG A 130 -24.81 17.40 33.84
CA ARG A 130 -24.89 15.92 33.80
C ARG A 130 -26.14 15.40 33.10
N GLY A 131 -27.03 16.27 32.62
CA GLY A 131 -28.27 15.90 31.94
C GLY A 131 -29.28 15.18 32.84
N ARG A 132 -29.22 15.41 34.16
CA ARG A 132 -30.13 14.80 35.15
C ARG A 132 -31.38 15.64 35.44
N THR A 133 -31.53 16.76 34.75
CA THR A 133 -32.71 17.63 34.83
C THR A 133 -33.57 17.47 33.57
N ASP A 134 -34.87 17.23 33.72
CA ASP A 134 -35.84 17.16 32.61
C ASP A 134 -36.18 18.53 32.00
N ILE A 135 -35.57 19.60 32.52
CA ILE A 135 -35.76 20.97 32.05
C ILE A 135 -35.01 21.17 30.74
N LYS A 136 -35.75 21.15 29.63
CA LYS A 136 -35.23 21.57 28.34
C LYS A 136 -35.32 23.10 28.25
N ILE A 137 -34.19 23.79 28.47
CA ILE A 137 -34.09 25.24 28.26
C ILE A 137 -34.12 25.49 26.75
N TYR A 138 -35.32 25.66 26.19
CA TYR A 138 -35.51 26.20 24.86
C TYR A 138 -35.80 27.69 24.99
N PRO A 139 -35.10 28.58 24.26
CA PRO A 139 -35.51 29.96 24.17
C PRO A 139 -36.94 30.07 23.61
N ALA A 140 -37.66 31.14 23.96
CA ALA A 140 -38.99 31.42 23.43
C ALA A 140 -39.00 31.31 21.89
N LYS A 141 -40.13 30.82 21.33
CA LYS A 141 -40.30 30.63 19.88
C LYS A 141 -40.10 31.92 19.08
N ASP A 142 -40.17 33.08 19.71
CA ASP A 142 -40.10 34.38 19.04
C ASP A 142 -38.77 35.13 19.29
N SER A 143 -37.71 34.42 19.69
CA SER A 143 -36.40 35.05 19.85
C SER A 143 -35.82 35.47 18.50
N SER A 144 -35.41 36.74 18.39
CA SER A 144 -34.63 37.25 17.23
C SER A 144 -33.33 36.49 16.99
N ARG A 145 -32.89 35.67 17.96
CA ARG A 145 -31.69 34.83 17.92
C ARG A 145 -31.95 33.37 17.54
N LEU A 146 -33.17 33.02 17.13
CA LEU A 146 -33.51 31.68 16.62
C LEU A 146 -32.48 31.09 15.63
N PRO A 147 -31.89 31.86 14.67
CA PRO A 147 -30.89 31.33 13.76
C PRO A 147 -29.62 30.79 14.45
N GLU A 148 -29.30 31.24 15.66
CA GLU A 148 -28.15 30.72 16.42
C GLU A 148 -28.30 29.25 16.81
N ARG A 149 -29.53 28.71 16.83
CA ARG A 149 -29.76 27.28 17.09
C ARG A 149 -29.12 26.38 16.04
N GLU A 150 -29.04 26.87 14.81
CA GLU A 150 -28.43 26.17 13.68
C GLU A 150 -26.90 26.27 13.70
N MET A 151 -26.33 27.11 14.58
CA MET A 151 -24.89 27.30 14.71
C MET A 151 -24.21 26.24 15.60
N MET A 152 -24.85 25.09 15.85
CA MET A 152 -24.19 23.97 16.51
C MET A 152 -22.99 23.50 15.67
N PHE A 153 -21.81 23.42 16.29
CA PHE A 153 -20.55 23.06 15.64
C PHE A 153 -20.09 24.06 14.55
N CYS A 154 -20.52 25.33 14.63
CA CYS A 154 -20.10 26.37 13.70
C CYS A 154 -18.60 26.66 13.82
N THR A 155 -17.83 26.37 12.77
CA THR A 155 -16.38 26.58 12.78
C THR A 155 -15.96 27.99 12.36
N THR A 156 -16.84 28.74 11.70
CA THR A 156 -16.53 30.06 11.12
C THR A 156 -16.73 31.22 12.09
N ARG A 157 -17.74 31.18 12.97
CA ARG A 157 -18.00 32.22 13.97
C ARG A 157 -17.23 31.99 15.25
N GLU A 158 -16.85 33.06 15.95
CA GLU A 158 -16.25 32.98 17.27
C GLU A 158 -17.27 32.42 18.28
N ALA A 159 -16.85 31.47 19.14
CA ALA A 159 -17.77 30.83 20.08
C ALA A 159 -18.42 31.88 20.99
N GLY A 160 -17.65 32.86 21.50
CA GLY A 160 -18.14 33.93 22.37
C GLY A 160 -19.25 34.82 21.79
N THR A 161 -19.48 34.77 20.48
CA THR A 161 -20.55 35.52 19.81
C THR A 161 -21.89 34.79 19.78
N ILE A 162 -21.92 33.52 20.19
CA ILE A 162 -23.12 32.69 20.20
C ILE A 162 -23.75 32.78 21.60
N HIS A 163 -24.95 33.34 21.68
CA HIS A 163 -25.65 33.54 22.95
C HIS A 163 -26.39 32.29 23.42
N HIS A 164 -26.83 31.43 22.49
CA HIS A 164 -27.45 30.16 22.87
C HIS A 164 -26.42 29.17 23.42
N ALA A 165 -26.61 28.77 24.69
CA ALA A 165 -25.67 27.92 25.44
C ALA A 165 -25.32 26.61 24.72
N ARG A 166 -26.29 25.90 24.14
CA ARG A 166 -26.02 24.61 23.47
C ARG A 166 -25.19 24.79 22.17
N PRO A 167 -25.58 25.66 21.23
CA PRO A 167 -24.73 26.04 20.08
C PRO A 167 -23.35 26.57 20.51
N PHE A 168 -23.28 27.41 21.54
CA PHE A 168 -22.03 27.92 22.12
C PHE A 168 -21.12 26.77 22.57
N ILE A 169 -21.58 25.91 23.47
CA ILE A 169 -20.81 24.79 24.03
C ILE A 169 -20.36 23.84 22.91
N SER A 170 -21.26 23.51 21.98
CA SER A 170 -20.97 22.59 20.87
C SER A 170 -19.89 23.15 19.94
N THR A 171 -19.97 24.45 19.62
CA THR A 171 -18.98 25.16 18.81
C THR A 171 -17.65 25.30 19.52
N TRP A 172 -17.65 25.67 20.81
CA TRP A 172 -16.45 25.74 21.63
C TRP A 172 -15.74 24.38 21.71
N ALA A 173 -16.49 23.30 21.99
CA ALA A 173 -15.95 21.95 22.05
C ALA A 173 -15.37 21.48 20.71
N ALA A 174 -16.08 21.73 19.59
CA ALA A 174 -15.57 21.40 18.25
C ALA A 174 -14.25 22.12 17.95
N LYS A 175 -14.13 23.40 18.30
CA LYS A 175 -12.89 24.17 18.14
C LYS A 175 -11.75 23.63 19.00
N LEU A 176 -12.04 23.26 20.25
CA LEU A 176 -11.06 22.67 21.16
C LEU A 176 -10.52 21.33 20.60
N VAL A 177 -11.43 20.45 20.17
CA VAL A 177 -11.08 19.16 19.54
C VAL A 177 -10.28 19.38 18.25
N ALA A 178 -10.69 20.33 17.40
CA ALA A 178 -9.97 20.66 16.18
C ALA A 178 -8.55 21.18 16.45
N ALA A 179 -8.39 22.04 17.47
CA ALA A 179 -7.09 22.57 17.87
C ALA A 179 -6.14 21.47 18.37
N GLU A 180 -6.63 20.54 19.20
CA GLU A 180 -5.83 19.42 19.69
C GLU A 180 -5.50 18.42 18.56
N ALA A 181 -6.45 18.09 17.69
CA ALA A 181 -6.18 17.24 16.52
C ALA A 181 -5.12 17.90 15.61
N ARG A 182 -5.24 19.21 15.35
CA ARG A 182 -4.25 19.99 14.58
C ARG A 182 -2.86 19.92 15.20
N LYS A 183 -2.77 20.02 16.53
CA LYS A 183 -1.52 19.94 17.30
C LYS A 183 -0.89 18.54 17.19
N GLN A 184 -1.68 17.48 17.37
CA GLN A 184 -1.22 16.10 17.26
C GLN A 184 -0.70 15.78 15.86
N ILE A 185 -1.46 16.11 14.81
CA ILE A 185 -1.00 15.95 13.42
C ILE A 185 0.27 16.78 13.18
N GLY A 186 0.36 18.00 13.73
CA GLY A 186 1.55 18.83 13.65
C GLY A 186 2.80 18.16 14.24
N ARG A 187 2.69 17.45 15.36
CA ARG A 187 3.80 16.69 15.95
C ARG A 187 4.26 15.55 15.04
N ALA A 188 3.33 14.83 14.41
CA ALA A 188 3.65 13.75 13.48
C ALA A 188 4.29 14.19 12.15
N THR A 189 4.50 15.49 11.92
CA THR A 189 5.24 16.00 10.75
C THR A 189 6.76 15.99 10.93
N ARG A 190 7.24 15.66 12.14
CA ARG A 190 8.65 15.69 12.52
C ARG A 190 9.08 14.29 12.94
N ASP A 191 10.37 14.01 12.74
CA ASP A 191 10.98 12.79 13.23
C ASP A 191 10.93 12.78 14.76
N ASP A 192 10.70 11.60 15.32
CA ASP A 192 10.64 11.40 16.76
C ASP A 192 12.04 11.04 17.28
N PRO A 193 12.66 11.84 18.16
CA PRO A 193 13.97 11.49 18.70
C PRO A 193 13.97 10.19 19.53
N GLU A 194 12.81 9.78 20.07
CA GLU A 194 12.68 8.53 20.83
C GLU A 194 12.51 7.29 19.94
N ASP A 195 12.22 7.48 18.65
CA ASP A 195 11.97 6.41 17.68
C ASP A 195 12.71 6.72 16.36
N PRO A 196 14.04 6.57 16.34
CA PRO A 196 14.89 6.93 15.19
C PRO A 196 14.64 6.09 13.94
N ASP A 197 13.95 4.95 14.09
CA ASP A 197 13.54 4.07 13.00
C ASP A 197 12.24 4.55 12.34
N ALA A 198 11.37 5.27 13.06
CA ALA A 198 10.13 5.83 12.51
C ALA A 198 10.37 7.18 11.81
N ARG A 199 11.21 7.14 10.77
CA ARG A 199 11.57 8.34 9.99
C ARG A 199 10.37 8.85 9.20
N VAL A 200 9.97 10.07 9.51
CA VAL A 200 8.83 10.76 8.89
C VAL A 200 9.28 11.50 7.63
N GLN A 201 10.49 12.06 7.63
CA GLN A 201 10.98 12.89 6.54
C GLN A 201 11.90 12.14 5.57
N LEU A 202 11.31 11.38 4.64
CA LEU A 202 12.07 10.70 3.59
C LEU A 202 12.33 11.61 2.40
N ARG A 203 13.60 11.91 2.11
CA ARG A 203 13.96 12.70 0.92
C ARG A 203 14.33 11.82 -0.26
N ALA A 204 13.92 12.29 -1.43
CA ALA A 204 14.34 11.68 -2.68
C ALA A 204 15.83 11.91 -2.99
N SER A 205 16.41 13.03 -2.56
CA SER A 205 17.82 13.37 -2.78
C SER A 205 18.33 14.42 -1.79
N THR A 206 19.64 14.43 -1.54
CA THR A 206 20.35 15.57 -0.95
C THR A 206 20.66 16.56 -2.06
N ASN A 207 19.73 17.47 -2.35
CA ASN A 207 20.15 18.67 -3.09
C ASN A 207 21.16 19.36 -2.16
N GLY A 208 22.43 19.51 -2.57
CA GLY A 208 23.57 19.92 -1.72
C GLY A 208 23.45 21.26 -0.95
N ARG A 209 22.26 21.85 -0.92
CA ARG A 209 21.82 22.97 -0.08
C ARG A 209 21.12 22.51 1.22
N GLY A 210 20.88 21.20 1.40
CA GLY A 210 20.27 20.65 2.61
C GLY A 210 21.27 20.54 3.77
N LYS A 211 20.78 20.63 5.01
CA LYS A 211 21.58 20.28 6.20
C LYS A 211 22.07 18.83 6.06
N ALA A 212 23.31 18.55 6.50
CA ALA A 212 23.93 17.22 6.39
C ALA A 212 23.15 16.08 7.08
N SER A 213 22.14 16.39 7.90
CA SER A 213 21.38 15.42 8.70
C SER A 213 20.10 14.89 8.03
N VAL A 214 19.92 15.08 6.72
CA VAL A 214 18.66 14.74 6.05
C VAL A 214 18.70 13.32 5.50
N HIS A 215 17.77 12.47 5.96
CA HIS A 215 17.69 11.07 5.51
C HIS A 215 17.21 10.97 4.06
N VAL A 216 18.03 10.37 3.22
CA VAL A 216 17.67 9.99 1.85
C VAL A 216 17.04 8.61 1.91
N VAL A 217 15.96 8.45 1.18
CA VAL A 217 15.22 7.20 1.11
C VAL A 217 16.08 6.06 0.55
N THR A 218 16.00 4.91 1.21
CA THR A 218 16.75 3.68 0.92
C THR A 218 15.81 2.51 0.64
N TRP A 219 16.34 1.40 0.11
CA TRP A 219 15.55 0.17 -0.04
C TRP A 219 15.11 -0.42 1.30
N ASP A 220 15.87 -0.20 2.37
CA ASP A 220 15.57 -0.74 3.69
C ASP A 220 14.35 -0.04 4.32
N ASP A 221 14.18 1.27 4.07
CA ASP A 221 12.97 2.01 4.47
C ASP A 221 11.70 1.37 3.88
N PHE A 222 11.80 0.85 2.64
CA PHE A 222 10.69 0.17 1.96
C PHE A 222 10.49 -1.26 2.46
N LYS A 223 11.57 -2.02 2.65
CA LYS A 223 11.51 -3.40 3.16
C LYS A 223 10.91 -3.45 4.57
N ASN A 224 11.23 -2.45 5.39
CA ASN A 224 10.76 -2.36 6.77
C ASN A 224 9.40 -1.65 6.93
N PHE A 225 8.82 -1.17 5.82
CA PHE A 225 7.54 -0.50 5.86
C PHE A 225 6.40 -1.48 6.22
N SER A 226 5.56 -1.10 7.18
CA SER A 226 4.36 -1.84 7.54
C SER A 226 3.21 -0.92 7.89
N ILE A 227 2.08 -1.09 7.22
CA ILE A 227 0.82 -0.36 7.51
C ILE A 227 0.34 -0.68 8.94
N GLN A 228 0.57 -1.91 9.43
CA GLN A 228 0.17 -2.31 10.78
C GLN A 228 0.98 -1.57 11.84
N ARG A 229 2.32 -1.56 11.69
CA ARG A 229 3.23 -0.81 12.56
C ARG A 229 2.87 0.68 12.56
N LEU A 230 2.59 1.25 11.39
CA LEU A 230 2.17 2.65 11.28
C LEU A 230 0.83 2.93 11.97
N ALA A 231 -0.15 2.03 11.85
CA ALA A 231 -1.42 2.14 12.55
C ALA A 231 -1.22 2.13 14.08
N GLU A 232 -0.32 1.29 14.59
CA GLU A 232 0.05 1.26 16.01
C GLU A 232 0.74 2.54 16.45
N THR A 233 1.72 3.02 15.68
CA THR A 233 2.37 4.32 15.92
C THR A 233 1.35 5.45 15.98
N PHE A 234 0.38 5.48 15.06
CA PHE A 234 -0.68 6.50 15.09
C PHE A 234 -1.63 6.33 16.29
N ARG A 235 -1.94 5.11 16.72
CA ARG A 235 -2.75 4.92 17.95
C ARG A 235 -2.05 5.48 19.18
N LEU A 236 -0.74 5.29 19.27
CA LEU A 236 0.07 5.76 20.41
C LEU A 236 0.27 7.28 20.36
N LYS A 237 0.66 7.83 19.21
CA LYS A 237 1.08 9.24 19.08
C LYS A 237 -0.07 10.19 18.72
N LEU A 238 -1.14 9.70 18.10
CA LEU A 238 -2.24 10.47 17.51
C LEU A 238 -3.61 9.96 18.00
N SER A 239 -3.75 9.82 19.31
CA SER A 239 -4.95 9.25 19.94
C SER A 239 -6.24 9.94 19.49
N LEU A 240 -6.27 11.27 19.41
CA LEU A 240 -7.47 12.01 19.03
C LEU A 240 -7.80 11.89 17.53
N PRO A 241 -6.88 12.14 16.57
CA PRO A 241 -7.12 11.86 15.16
C PRO A 241 -7.49 10.40 14.88
N MET A 242 -6.87 9.43 15.58
CA MET A 242 -7.23 8.02 15.46
C MET A 242 -8.65 7.77 15.96
N PHE A 243 -9.02 8.30 17.12
CA PHE A 243 -10.38 8.19 17.62
C PHE A 243 -11.40 8.78 16.64
N LEU A 244 -11.21 10.02 16.20
CA LEU A 244 -12.13 10.69 15.26
C LEU A 244 -12.25 9.91 13.94
N SER A 245 -11.12 9.51 13.35
CA SER A 245 -11.12 8.74 12.10
C SER A 245 -11.75 7.35 12.26
N GLN A 246 -11.66 6.73 13.44
CA GLN A 246 -12.32 5.45 13.72
C GLN A 246 -13.84 5.62 13.66
N TYR A 247 -14.38 6.67 14.29
CA TYR A 247 -15.81 6.96 14.26
C TYR A 247 -16.33 7.30 12.86
N MET A 248 -15.49 7.85 11.99
CA MET A 248 -15.85 8.15 10.59
C MET A 248 -15.74 6.95 9.64
N SER A 249 -14.85 6.00 9.92
CA SER A 249 -14.50 4.93 8.96
C SER A 249 -14.90 3.53 9.38
N ALA A 250 -15.02 3.25 10.69
CA ALA A 250 -15.27 1.91 11.19
C ALA A 250 -16.78 1.61 11.26
N PRO A 251 -17.26 0.56 10.58
CA PRO A 251 -18.64 0.12 10.73
C PRO A 251 -18.87 -0.41 12.14
N LYS A 252 -20.08 -0.21 12.66
CA LYS A 252 -20.51 -0.75 13.95
C LYS A 252 -21.53 -1.85 13.75
N GLU A 253 -21.42 -2.90 14.53
CA GLU A 253 -22.46 -3.92 14.70
C GLU A 253 -22.63 -4.15 16.20
N LYS A 254 -23.88 -4.08 16.68
CA LYS A 254 -24.20 -4.23 18.11
C LYS A 254 -23.38 -3.29 19.02
N GLY A 255 -23.09 -2.08 18.55
CA GLY A 255 -22.31 -1.07 19.29
C GLY A 255 -20.79 -1.25 19.25
N ALA A 256 -20.28 -2.38 18.75
CA ALA A 256 -18.85 -2.64 18.63
C ALA A 256 -18.33 -2.34 17.21
N PHE A 257 -17.09 -1.89 17.09
CA PHE A 257 -16.43 -1.68 15.80
C PHE A 257 -16.02 -3.00 15.17
N ILE A 258 -16.31 -3.18 13.88
CA ILE A 258 -15.92 -4.38 13.11
C ILE A 258 -14.81 -4.06 12.12
N VAL A 259 -13.76 -4.89 12.11
CA VAL A 259 -12.72 -4.87 11.08
C VAL A 259 -13.16 -5.74 9.90
N ARG A 260 -13.50 -5.11 8.77
CA ARG A 260 -13.84 -5.83 7.54
C ARG A 260 -12.60 -6.41 6.86
N LYS A 261 -12.71 -7.60 6.29
CA LYS A 261 -11.66 -8.22 5.45
C LYS A 261 -11.35 -7.37 4.20
N ARG A 262 -12.39 -6.83 3.55
CA ARG A 262 -12.26 -5.89 2.43
C ARG A 262 -12.33 -4.47 2.99
N ARG A 263 -11.28 -3.67 2.75
CA ARG A 263 -11.13 -2.28 3.23
C ARG A 263 -11.17 -2.18 4.77
N PRO A 264 -10.17 -2.77 5.45
CA PRO A 264 -10.08 -2.67 6.90
C PRO A 264 -9.93 -1.20 7.31
N TYR A 265 -10.78 -0.73 8.23
CA TYR A 265 -10.79 0.68 8.64
C TYR A 265 -9.42 1.18 9.16
N PRO A 266 -8.55 0.39 9.84
CA PRO A 266 -7.22 0.88 10.22
C PRO A 266 -6.37 1.34 9.04
N MET A 267 -6.48 0.67 7.89
CA MET A 267 -5.78 1.08 6.66
C MET A 267 -6.32 2.41 6.12
N ILE A 268 -7.65 2.61 6.20
CA ILE A 268 -8.29 3.87 5.79
C ILE A 268 -7.86 5.02 6.72
N GLN A 269 -7.81 4.77 8.03
CA GLN A 269 -7.34 5.74 9.01
C GLN A 269 -5.90 6.15 8.75
N VAL A 270 -5.00 5.19 8.53
CA VAL A 270 -3.59 5.44 8.21
C VAL A 270 -3.45 6.29 6.95
N ALA A 271 -4.18 5.96 5.89
CA ALA A 271 -4.14 6.71 4.64
C ALA A 271 -4.64 8.16 4.83
N ALA A 272 -5.78 8.34 5.50
CA ALA A 272 -6.36 9.67 5.75
C ALA A 272 -5.47 10.54 6.64
N ILE A 273 -4.95 9.98 7.73
CA ILE A 273 -4.05 10.69 8.66
C ILE A 273 -2.74 11.04 7.97
N SER A 274 -2.17 10.12 7.18
CA SER A 274 -0.95 10.39 6.40
C SER A 274 -1.13 11.53 5.41
N SER A 275 -2.30 11.62 4.76
CA SER A 275 -2.66 12.75 3.90
C SER A 275 -2.72 14.08 4.67
N PHE A 276 -3.30 14.09 5.88
CA PHE A 276 -3.27 15.29 6.72
C PHE A 276 -1.85 15.66 7.20
N ILE A 277 -0.97 14.69 7.40
CA ILE A 277 0.42 14.95 7.79
C ILE A 277 1.19 15.62 6.65
N ILE A 278 1.12 15.07 5.43
CA ILE A 278 1.86 15.63 4.28
C ILE A 278 1.34 17.00 3.85
N THR A 279 0.03 17.24 3.96
CA THR A 279 -0.54 18.56 3.65
C THR A 279 -0.06 19.64 4.62
N ARG A 280 0.31 19.28 5.86
CA ARG A 280 0.95 20.21 6.81
C ARG A 280 2.44 20.37 6.57
N ASN A 281 3.11 19.32 6.14
CA ASN A 281 4.53 19.34 5.82
C ASN A 281 4.79 18.47 4.60
N GLN A 282 5.02 19.12 3.45
CA GLN A 282 5.29 18.44 2.17
C GLN A 282 6.50 17.48 2.22
N TYR A 283 7.32 17.58 3.26
CA TYR A 283 8.49 16.74 3.46
C TYR A 283 8.25 15.53 4.37
N ALA A 284 7.10 15.46 5.06
CA ALA A 284 6.71 14.33 5.90
C ALA A 284 6.14 13.18 5.04
N THR A 285 6.94 12.72 4.09
CA THR A 285 6.56 11.75 3.04
C THR A 285 6.69 10.29 3.47
N GLY A 286 7.37 10.03 4.60
CA GLY A 286 7.77 8.70 5.06
C GLY A 286 6.64 7.80 5.53
N HIS A 287 5.53 8.39 5.99
CA HIS A 287 4.39 7.62 6.47
C HIS A 287 3.71 6.81 5.37
N MET A 288 3.49 7.37 4.18
CA MET A 288 2.79 6.62 3.13
C MET A 288 2.99 7.22 1.73
N ALA A 289 3.15 8.54 1.65
CA ALA A 289 3.15 9.25 0.38
C ALA A 289 4.32 8.86 -0.54
N MET A 290 5.51 8.64 0.01
CA MET A 290 6.67 8.17 -0.78
C MET A 290 6.41 6.78 -1.35
N LEU A 291 5.93 5.86 -0.51
CA LEU A 291 5.59 4.49 -0.90
C LEU A 291 4.53 4.46 -2.00
N LEU A 292 3.41 5.17 -1.81
CA LEU A 292 2.35 5.21 -2.81
C LEU A 292 2.81 5.90 -4.10
N GLY A 293 3.68 6.90 -4.02
CA GLY A 293 4.29 7.52 -5.19
C GLY A 293 5.11 6.53 -6.03
N ILE A 294 5.95 5.72 -5.37
CA ILE A 294 6.71 4.66 -6.02
C ILE A 294 5.80 3.53 -6.53
N TRP A 295 4.79 3.13 -5.76
CA TRP A 295 3.79 2.15 -6.20
C TRP A 295 3.10 2.57 -7.50
N HIS A 296 2.61 3.82 -7.57
CA HIS A 296 2.01 4.34 -8.80
C HIS A 296 2.98 4.42 -9.97
N PHE A 297 4.27 4.67 -9.70
CA PHE A 297 5.32 4.59 -10.72
C PHE A 297 5.45 3.18 -11.27
N VAL A 298 5.58 2.17 -10.39
CA VAL A 298 5.72 0.75 -10.75
C VAL A 298 4.50 0.24 -11.51
N CYS A 299 3.29 0.59 -11.07
CA CYS A 299 2.05 0.22 -11.75
C CYS A 299 1.80 0.99 -13.06
N LYS A 300 2.75 1.83 -13.51
CA LYS A 300 2.62 2.67 -14.71
C LYS A 300 1.31 3.47 -14.73
N SER A 301 0.89 3.95 -13.55
CA SER A 301 -0.32 4.77 -13.44
C SER A 301 -0.21 6.01 -14.32
N HIS A 302 -1.32 6.39 -14.95
CA HIS A 302 -1.37 7.60 -15.78
C HIS A 302 -0.89 8.83 -15.01
N VAL A 303 -0.24 9.76 -15.70
CA VAL A 303 0.34 10.97 -15.09
C VAL A 303 -0.72 11.79 -14.35
N ASP A 304 -1.93 11.85 -14.88
CA ASP A 304 -3.02 12.62 -14.24
C ASP A 304 -3.54 11.95 -12.97
N VAL A 305 -3.58 10.62 -12.92
CA VAL A 305 -3.90 9.89 -11.68
C VAL A 305 -2.88 10.25 -10.61
N LYS A 306 -1.58 10.19 -10.94
CA LYS A 306 -0.50 10.57 -10.01
C LYS A 306 -0.64 12.02 -9.55
N ARG A 307 -0.96 12.95 -10.46
CA ARG A 307 -1.15 14.37 -10.14
C ARG A 307 -2.34 14.59 -9.20
N VAL A 308 -3.47 13.92 -9.45
CA VAL A 308 -4.67 14.00 -8.60
C VAL A 308 -4.38 13.45 -7.20
N TYR A 309 -3.76 12.27 -7.11
CA TYR A 309 -3.40 11.67 -5.82
C TYR A 309 -2.35 12.48 -5.05
N CYS A 310 -1.42 13.12 -5.75
CA CYS A 310 -0.47 14.04 -5.14
C CYS A 310 -1.17 15.26 -4.54
N ARG A 311 -2.17 15.83 -5.23
CA ARG A 311 -2.99 16.95 -4.71
C ARG A 311 -3.85 16.55 -3.51
N PHE A 312 -4.29 15.29 -3.45
CA PHE A 312 -4.96 14.75 -2.27
C PHE A 312 -4.00 14.45 -1.10
N GLY A 313 -2.69 14.69 -1.24
CA GLY A 313 -1.71 14.33 -0.23
C GLY A 313 -1.57 12.81 -0.05
N ASN A 314 -2.01 12.00 -1.01
CA ASN A 314 -1.88 10.55 -0.90
C ASN A 314 -0.53 10.07 -1.42
N THR A 315 0.10 10.81 -2.34
CA THR A 315 1.37 10.44 -2.97
C THR A 315 2.33 11.62 -3.03
N VAL A 316 3.61 11.34 -3.22
CA VAL A 316 4.57 12.35 -3.72
C VAL A 316 4.35 12.59 -5.22
N ALA A 317 4.97 13.64 -5.75
CA ALA A 317 5.00 13.90 -7.19
C ALA A 317 5.78 12.81 -7.95
N ASP A 318 5.43 12.55 -9.22
CA ASP A 318 6.13 11.55 -10.05
C ASP A 318 7.63 11.84 -10.18
N THR A 319 8.01 13.12 -10.25
CA THR A 319 9.41 13.55 -10.26
C THR A 319 10.14 13.18 -8.97
N THR A 320 9.49 13.34 -7.81
CA THR A 320 10.02 12.94 -6.51
C THR A 320 10.15 11.43 -6.39
N ALA A 321 9.14 10.66 -6.82
CA ALA A 321 9.20 9.20 -6.83
C ALA A 321 10.36 8.68 -7.71
N ARG A 322 10.56 9.26 -8.91
CA ARG A 322 11.69 8.92 -9.79
C ARG A 322 13.04 9.30 -9.17
N ALA A 323 13.13 10.46 -8.53
CA ALA A 323 14.35 10.88 -7.86
C ALA A 323 14.68 9.94 -6.69
N ALA A 324 13.67 9.53 -5.90
CA ALA A 324 13.81 8.56 -4.83
C ALA A 324 14.33 7.22 -5.36
N LEU A 325 13.72 6.69 -6.43
CA LEU A 325 14.18 5.46 -7.07
C LEU A 325 15.65 5.57 -7.53
N ARG A 326 16.04 6.68 -8.15
CA ARG A 326 17.44 6.90 -8.56
C ARG A 326 18.40 6.90 -7.36
N SER A 327 18.04 7.57 -6.26
CA SER A 327 18.87 7.60 -5.06
C SER A 327 18.95 6.25 -4.37
N MET A 328 17.84 5.51 -4.28
CA MET A 328 17.82 4.15 -3.76
C MET A 328 18.66 3.20 -4.63
N THR A 329 18.57 3.32 -5.96
CA THR A 329 19.42 2.56 -6.88
C THR A 329 20.89 2.93 -6.70
N ALA A 330 21.23 4.21 -6.53
CA ALA A 330 22.60 4.65 -6.28
C ALA A 330 23.17 4.10 -4.95
N ASP A 331 22.40 4.15 -3.87
CA ASP A 331 22.76 3.55 -2.57
C ASP A 331 22.96 2.02 -2.70
N GLY A 332 22.00 1.34 -3.33
CA GLY A 332 22.07 -0.09 -3.59
C GLY A 332 23.28 -0.48 -4.43
N MET A 333 23.62 0.30 -5.46
CA MET A 333 24.84 0.10 -6.25
C MET A 333 26.11 0.33 -5.41
N GLY A 334 26.11 1.29 -4.48
CA GLY A 334 27.23 1.54 -3.57
C GLY A 334 27.48 0.35 -2.63
N LYS A 335 26.44 -0.15 -1.97
CA LYS A 335 26.50 -1.36 -1.13
C LYS A 335 26.96 -2.57 -1.93
N MET A 336 26.38 -2.75 -3.11
CA MET A 336 26.74 -3.83 -4.04
C MET A 336 28.21 -3.81 -4.44
N ARG A 337 28.79 -2.62 -4.66
CA ARG A 337 30.21 -2.44 -4.97
C ARG A 337 31.10 -2.92 -3.84
N ALA A 338 30.79 -2.48 -2.62
CA ALA A 338 31.52 -2.87 -1.43
C ALA A 338 31.47 -4.39 -1.25
N ASP A 339 30.28 -4.98 -1.29
CA ASP A 339 30.09 -6.43 -1.11
C ASP A 339 30.88 -7.25 -2.14
N THR A 340 30.83 -6.85 -3.43
CA THR A 340 31.56 -7.59 -4.45
C THR A 340 33.07 -7.41 -4.31
N GLN A 341 33.55 -6.21 -3.97
CA GLN A 341 34.98 -5.98 -3.74
C GLN A 341 35.49 -6.84 -2.57
N ASP A 342 34.67 -6.99 -1.53
CA ASP A 342 34.98 -7.80 -0.35
C ASP A 342 35.05 -9.30 -0.71
N ALA A 343 34.05 -9.81 -1.44
CA ALA A 343 34.04 -11.18 -1.95
C ALA A 343 35.23 -11.47 -2.89
N ASN A 344 35.57 -10.51 -3.74
CA ASN A 344 36.69 -10.65 -4.66
C ASN A 344 38.04 -10.71 -3.92
N THR A 345 38.18 -9.95 -2.83
CA THR A 345 39.37 -9.98 -1.97
C THR A 345 39.54 -11.36 -1.29
N ARG A 346 38.43 -12.05 -1.02
CA ARG A 346 38.43 -13.45 -0.55
C ARG A 346 38.63 -14.49 -1.66
N GLY A 347 38.56 -14.09 -2.93
CA GLY A 347 38.59 -15.01 -4.07
C GLY A 347 37.31 -15.83 -4.25
N GLU A 348 36.18 -15.36 -3.69
CA GLU A 348 34.90 -16.04 -3.67
C GLU A 348 33.90 -15.42 -4.66
N THR A 349 33.03 -16.25 -5.23
CA THR A 349 31.88 -15.81 -6.03
C THR A 349 30.63 -15.91 -5.18
N GLU A 350 30.25 -14.81 -4.53
CA GLU A 350 29.05 -14.75 -3.67
C GLU A 350 27.78 -14.37 -4.43
N HIS A 351 27.90 -14.00 -5.70
CA HIS A 351 26.79 -13.45 -6.46
C HIS A 351 26.85 -13.91 -7.91
N PHE A 352 25.67 -14.17 -8.49
CA PHE A 352 25.53 -14.33 -9.93
C PHE A 352 24.70 -13.19 -10.52
N LEU A 353 24.95 -12.90 -11.79
CA LEU A 353 24.22 -11.90 -12.54
C LEU A 353 23.28 -12.60 -13.52
N LEU A 354 21.99 -12.31 -13.39
CA LEU A 354 20.96 -12.70 -14.33
C LEU A 354 20.71 -11.52 -15.27
N LEU A 355 20.99 -11.69 -16.56
CA LEU A 355 20.64 -10.70 -17.57
C LEU A 355 19.44 -11.21 -18.39
N ASP A 356 18.47 -10.33 -18.62
CA ASP A 356 17.28 -10.62 -19.42
C ASP A 356 17.00 -9.48 -20.40
N ASN A 357 16.57 -9.84 -21.60
CA ASN A 357 16.12 -8.89 -22.62
C ASN A 357 14.73 -8.37 -22.24
N VAL A 358 14.65 -7.09 -21.93
CA VAL A 358 13.38 -6.44 -21.64
C VAL A 358 12.89 -5.66 -22.85
N GLN A 359 11.70 -6.02 -23.30
CA GLN A 359 11.02 -5.35 -24.39
C GLN A 359 9.69 -4.79 -23.89
N GLU A 360 9.50 -3.48 -24.06
CA GLU A 360 8.26 -2.80 -23.76
C GLU A 360 7.71 -2.11 -25.01
N TYR A 361 6.50 -2.48 -25.42
CA TYR A 361 5.81 -1.78 -26.48
C TYR A 361 5.09 -0.55 -25.91
N ASP A 362 5.70 0.62 -26.10
CA ASP A 362 5.15 1.90 -25.68
C ASP A 362 4.08 2.35 -26.67
N ARG A 363 2.82 2.20 -26.27
CA ARG A 363 1.67 2.61 -27.08
C ARG A 363 1.39 4.09 -26.85
N VAL A 364 1.24 4.82 -27.92
CA VAL A 364 0.76 6.20 -27.90
C VAL A 364 -0.76 6.15 -27.70
N TYR A 365 -1.22 6.57 -26.53
CA TYR A 365 -2.66 6.59 -26.21
C TYR A 365 -3.33 7.92 -26.60
N GLU A 366 -2.57 9.01 -26.68
CA GLU A 366 -3.07 10.32 -27.11
C GLU A 366 -2.61 10.61 -28.54
N PRO A 367 -3.54 10.87 -29.49
CA PRO A 367 -3.17 11.19 -30.86
C PRO A 367 -2.49 12.56 -30.91
N GLY A 368 -1.16 12.56 -31.02
CA GLY A 368 -0.34 13.74 -31.27
C GLY A 368 0.43 13.60 -32.57
N LEU A 369 0.54 14.68 -33.35
CA LEU A 369 1.39 14.73 -34.55
C LEU A 369 2.83 14.35 -34.18
N GLY A 370 3.35 13.30 -34.81
CA GLY A 370 4.71 12.80 -34.58
C GLY A 370 4.86 11.77 -33.47
N LEU A 371 3.78 11.40 -32.77
CA LEU A 371 3.83 10.31 -31.79
C LEU A 371 3.56 8.98 -32.50
N GLN A 372 4.54 8.08 -32.46
CA GLN A 372 4.42 6.71 -32.98
C GLN A 372 4.62 5.70 -31.86
N ASN A 373 3.91 4.58 -31.95
CA ASN A 373 4.17 3.44 -31.07
C ASN A 373 5.64 3.03 -31.21
N ARG A 374 6.32 2.84 -30.08
CA ARG A 374 7.74 2.53 -30.06
C ARG A 374 7.98 1.27 -29.26
N LEU A 375 8.67 0.30 -29.86
CA LEU A 375 9.26 -0.79 -29.08
C LEU A 375 10.50 -0.26 -28.37
N LYS A 376 10.43 -0.17 -27.05
CA LYS A 376 11.60 0.04 -26.19
C LYS A 376 12.23 -1.33 -25.97
N VAL A 377 13.50 -1.43 -26.29
CA VAL A 377 14.34 -2.61 -26.06
C VAL A 377 15.47 -2.19 -25.14
N GLY A 378 15.88 -3.10 -24.28
CA GLY A 378 16.92 -2.89 -23.30
C GLY A 378 17.26 -4.19 -22.57
N THR A 379 18.33 -4.17 -21.79
CA THR A 379 18.73 -5.29 -20.94
C THR A 379 18.41 -4.96 -19.48
N ALA A 380 17.85 -5.93 -18.77
CA ALA A 380 17.67 -5.88 -17.32
C ALA A 380 18.60 -6.87 -16.65
N GLY A 381 19.40 -6.36 -15.72
CA GLY A 381 20.18 -7.20 -14.82
C GLY A 381 19.47 -7.41 -13.48
N THR A 382 19.66 -8.59 -12.89
CA THR A 382 19.39 -8.85 -11.48
C THR A 382 20.62 -9.52 -10.89
N LYS A 383 21.19 -8.91 -9.84
CA LYS A 383 22.22 -9.55 -9.03
C LYS A 383 21.51 -10.43 -8.01
N VAL A 384 21.93 -11.68 -7.93
CA VAL A 384 21.36 -12.65 -6.99
C VAL A 384 22.49 -13.19 -6.12
N LYS A 385 22.30 -13.10 -4.80
CA LYS A 385 23.26 -13.61 -3.82
C LYS A 385 23.16 -15.13 -3.73
N LEU A 386 24.30 -15.80 -3.88
CA LEU A 386 24.45 -17.24 -3.80
C LEU A 386 24.54 -17.62 -2.31
N GLN A 387 23.43 -18.06 -1.73
CA GLN A 387 23.37 -18.54 -0.35
C GLN A 387 22.63 -19.88 -0.27
N PRO A 388 23.09 -20.83 0.56
CA PRO A 388 24.48 -20.98 1.00
C PRO A 388 25.38 -21.41 -0.18
N CYS A 389 26.52 -20.74 -0.36
CA CYS A 389 27.54 -21.13 -1.33
C CYS A 389 28.75 -21.68 -0.57
N ALA A 390 29.17 -22.92 -0.87
CA ALA A 390 30.37 -23.47 -0.26
C ALA A 390 31.63 -22.73 -0.78
N PRO A 391 32.64 -22.46 0.07
CA PRO A 391 33.88 -21.83 -0.38
C PRO A 391 34.48 -22.61 -1.56
N GLY A 392 34.83 -21.90 -2.64
CA GLY A 392 35.40 -22.50 -3.85
C GLY A 392 34.41 -23.22 -4.77
N ALA A 393 33.09 -23.22 -4.49
CA ALA A 393 32.09 -23.87 -5.35
C ALA A 393 32.08 -23.33 -6.80
N PHE A 394 32.55 -22.10 -7.00
CA PHE A 394 32.67 -21.41 -8.29
C PHE A 394 34.12 -21.03 -8.61
N ASP A 395 35.09 -21.89 -8.27
CA ASP A 395 36.49 -21.63 -8.66
C ASP A 395 36.67 -21.77 -10.18
N ALA A 396 36.78 -20.62 -10.84
CA ALA A 396 37.05 -20.54 -12.27
C ALA A 396 38.30 -21.34 -12.69
N ARG A 397 39.31 -21.46 -11.82
CA ARG A 397 40.52 -22.24 -12.13
C ARG A 397 40.23 -23.72 -12.24
N ASP A 398 39.45 -24.29 -11.31
CA ASP A 398 39.01 -25.69 -11.39
C ASP A 398 38.20 -25.92 -12.67
N TYR A 399 37.28 -25.00 -13.00
CA TYR A 399 36.52 -25.07 -14.24
C TYR A 399 37.41 -25.09 -15.48
N TYR A 400 38.31 -24.10 -15.64
CA TYR A 400 39.20 -24.06 -16.79
C TYR A 400 40.15 -25.26 -16.86
N ALA A 401 40.60 -25.77 -15.71
CA ALA A 401 41.41 -27.00 -15.65
C ALA A 401 40.61 -28.22 -16.16
N ARG A 402 39.33 -28.35 -15.81
CA ARG A 402 38.43 -29.40 -16.34
C ARG A 402 38.16 -29.23 -17.83
N VAL A 403 37.91 -28.01 -18.29
CA VAL A 403 37.73 -27.71 -19.72
C VAL A 403 38.99 -28.04 -20.52
N ALA A 404 40.16 -27.66 -20.02
CA ALA A 404 41.45 -27.95 -20.67
C ALA A 404 41.74 -29.46 -20.74
N ARG A 405 41.34 -30.24 -19.72
CA ARG A 405 41.40 -31.71 -19.74
C ARG A 405 40.48 -32.33 -20.80
N LYS A 406 39.53 -31.57 -21.37
CA LYS A 406 38.57 -32.02 -22.38
C LYS A 406 37.82 -33.29 -21.97
N GLU A 407 37.53 -33.46 -20.69
CA GLU A 407 36.87 -34.68 -20.16
C GLU A 407 35.49 -34.90 -20.79
N ARG A 408 34.80 -33.81 -21.17
CA ARG A 408 33.53 -33.89 -21.92
C ARG A 408 33.68 -34.35 -23.37
N ARG A 409 34.90 -34.46 -23.93
CA ARG A 409 35.11 -34.93 -25.32
C ARG A 409 34.70 -36.38 -25.51
N THR A 410 34.78 -37.19 -24.46
CA THR A 410 34.35 -38.60 -24.46
C THR A 410 32.88 -38.78 -24.08
N MET A 411 32.19 -37.69 -23.73
CA MET A 411 30.78 -37.72 -23.35
C MET A 411 29.93 -38.00 -24.60
N THR A 412 29.31 -39.17 -24.62
CA THR A 412 28.35 -39.58 -25.66
C THR A 412 26.92 -39.32 -25.18
N VAL A 413 25.96 -39.25 -26.10
CA VAL A 413 24.53 -39.17 -25.75
C VAL A 413 24.13 -40.33 -24.82
N THR A 414 24.66 -41.53 -25.06
CA THR A 414 24.43 -42.71 -24.21
C THR A 414 24.96 -42.51 -22.80
N SER A 415 26.14 -41.89 -22.64
CA SER A 415 26.70 -41.60 -21.31
C SER A 415 25.87 -40.57 -20.55
N ILE A 416 25.37 -39.52 -21.22
CA ILE A 416 24.49 -38.51 -20.61
C ILE A 416 23.17 -39.17 -20.22
N PHE A 417 22.61 -40.02 -21.08
CA PHE A 417 21.38 -40.74 -20.81
C PHE A 417 21.52 -41.72 -19.64
N ALA A 418 22.67 -42.37 -19.51
CA ALA A 418 22.99 -43.26 -18.40
C ALA A 418 23.22 -42.52 -17.07
N ASP A 419 23.66 -41.25 -17.13
CA ASP A 419 23.88 -40.40 -15.95
C ASP A 419 22.55 -39.88 -15.34
N ILE A 420 21.45 -39.92 -16.10
CA ILE A 420 20.13 -39.56 -15.59
C ILE A 420 19.66 -40.62 -14.57
N ASP A 421 19.34 -40.18 -13.36
CA ASP A 421 18.71 -41.04 -12.36
C ASP A 421 17.22 -41.27 -12.69
N TRP A 422 16.98 -42.19 -13.63
CA TRP A 422 15.64 -42.58 -14.08
C TRP A 422 14.75 -43.08 -12.93
N ASN A 423 15.33 -43.71 -11.91
CA ASN A 423 14.58 -44.17 -10.75
C ASN A 423 14.07 -43.01 -9.89
N HIS A 424 14.86 -41.96 -9.75
CA HIS A 424 14.42 -40.74 -9.10
C HIS A 424 13.34 -40.02 -9.92
N GLU A 425 13.57 -39.86 -11.22
CA GLU A 425 12.61 -39.24 -12.14
C GLU A 425 11.24 -39.94 -12.09
N GLN A 426 11.22 -41.27 -12.21
CA GLN A 426 9.98 -42.05 -12.17
C GLN A 426 9.25 -41.91 -10.83
N ARG A 427 9.98 -41.84 -9.72
CA ARG A 427 9.38 -41.62 -8.39
C ARG A 427 8.73 -40.24 -8.30
N VAL A 428 9.41 -39.20 -8.76
CA VAL A 428 8.89 -37.83 -8.81
C VAL A 428 7.64 -37.77 -9.70
N ARG A 429 7.69 -38.38 -10.89
CA ARG A 429 6.56 -38.43 -11.83
C ARG A 429 5.34 -39.14 -11.25
N ARG A 430 5.53 -40.31 -10.62
CA ARG A 430 4.44 -41.03 -9.94
C ARG A 430 3.83 -40.18 -8.82
N LEU A 431 4.66 -39.50 -8.01
CA LEU A 431 4.17 -38.65 -6.94
C LEU A 431 3.39 -37.43 -7.46
N HIS A 432 3.78 -36.86 -8.61
CA HIS A 432 3.00 -35.82 -9.28
C HIS A 432 1.63 -36.33 -9.73
N TRP A 433 1.54 -37.53 -10.31
CA TRP A 433 0.25 -38.15 -10.65
C TRP A 433 -0.63 -38.36 -9.42
N VAL A 434 -0.07 -38.87 -8.34
CA VAL A 434 -0.80 -39.05 -7.07
C VAL A 434 -1.29 -37.71 -6.52
N ARG A 435 -0.47 -36.65 -6.61
CA ARG A 435 -0.88 -35.29 -6.22
C ARG A 435 -2.05 -34.78 -7.05
N VAL A 436 -2.00 -34.94 -8.37
CA VAL A 436 -3.09 -34.57 -9.28
C VAL A 436 -4.37 -35.30 -8.86
N LEU A 437 -4.32 -36.62 -8.66
CA LEU A 437 -5.48 -37.38 -8.19
C LEU A 437 -6.01 -36.88 -6.85
N ALA A 438 -5.13 -36.58 -5.89
CA ALA A 438 -5.50 -36.02 -4.58
C ALA A 438 -6.03 -34.59 -4.65
N ASP A 439 -5.70 -33.84 -5.71
CA ASP A 439 -6.21 -32.49 -5.93
C ASP A 439 -7.60 -32.50 -6.59
N PHE A 440 -7.88 -33.48 -7.46
CA PHE A 440 -9.15 -33.59 -8.20
C PHE A 440 -10.22 -34.47 -7.53
N ILE A 441 -9.84 -35.46 -6.71
CA ILE A 441 -10.77 -36.40 -6.08
C ILE A 441 -10.95 -36.03 -4.59
N PRO A 442 -12.12 -35.50 -4.17
CA PRO A 442 -12.36 -35.05 -2.79
C PRO A 442 -12.06 -36.10 -1.72
N GLN A 443 -12.34 -37.37 -2.01
CA GLN A 443 -12.11 -38.50 -1.11
C GLN A 443 -10.62 -38.70 -0.78
N LEU A 444 -9.71 -38.20 -1.63
CA LEU A 444 -8.26 -38.30 -1.45
C LEU A 444 -7.63 -37.03 -0.82
N HIS A 445 -8.42 -36.02 -0.46
CA HIS A 445 -7.91 -34.76 0.08
C HIS A 445 -7.10 -34.94 1.38
N SER A 446 -7.44 -35.94 2.19
CA SER A 446 -6.71 -36.27 3.42
C SER A 446 -5.23 -36.58 3.15
N LEU A 447 -4.91 -37.15 1.98
CA LEU A 447 -3.55 -37.55 1.60
C LEU A 447 -2.68 -36.37 1.14
N ARG A 448 -3.25 -35.18 0.89
CA ARG A 448 -2.48 -34.03 0.36
C ARG A 448 -1.33 -33.63 1.28
N LYS A 449 -1.52 -33.75 2.60
CA LYS A 449 -0.49 -33.45 3.60
C LYS A 449 0.69 -34.42 3.48
N ASP A 450 0.41 -35.71 3.34
CA ASP A 450 1.43 -36.76 3.25
C ASP A 450 2.17 -36.70 1.90
N ILE A 451 1.44 -36.48 0.80
CA ILE A 451 2.04 -36.27 -0.52
C ILE A 451 2.95 -35.05 -0.52
N THR A 452 2.53 -33.95 0.10
CA THR A 452 3.35 -32.73 0.23
C THR A 452 4.58 -33.00 1.11
N ALA A 453 4.46 -33.80 2.16
CA ALA A 453 5.59 -34.20 2.98
C ALA A 453 6.61 -35.02 2.17
N LEU A 454 6.14 -35.97 1.34
CA LEU A 454 7.01 -36.75 0.46
C LEU A 454 7.81 -35.88 -0.51
N PHE A 455 7.21 -34.84 -1.10
CA PHE A 455 7.94 -33.88 -1.94
C PHE A 455 9.03 -33.09 -1.17
N ARG A 456 8.94 -33.02 0.16
CA ARG A 456 9.85 -32.27 1.02
C ARG A 456 10.93 -33.13 1.67
N THR A 457 10.81 -34.46 1.61
CA THR A 457 11.74 -35.40 2.26
C THR A 457 12.55 -36.21 1.25
N ALA A 458 13.74 -36.66 1.67
CA ALA A 458 14.48 -37.66 0.93
C ALA A 458 13.64 -38.96 0.79
N PRO A 459 13.74 -39.69 -0.33
CA PRO A 459 14.69 -39.52 -1.44
C PRO A 459 14.18 -38.62 -2.59
N ILE A 460 12.99 -38.02 -2.47
CA ILE A 460 12.37 -37.18 -3.50
C ILE A 460 12.97 -35.78 -3.50
N ALA A 461 13.17 -35.20 -2.32
CA ALA A 461 13.84 -33.92 -2.17
C ALA A 461 15.37 -34.13 -2.13
N ARG A 462 16.07 -33.95 -3.25
CA ARG A 462 17.54 -34.09 -3.32
C ARG A 462 18.32 -32.81 -3.06
N ARG A 463 17.81 -31.69 -3.55
CA ARG A 463 18.47 -30.37 -3.49
C ARG A 463 17.52 -29.32 -2.92
N ARG A 464 16.88 -29.67 -1.80
CA ARG A 464 15.96 -28.77 -1.12
C ARG A 464 16.77 -27.65 -0.48
N MET A 465 16.33 -26.41 -0.66
CA MET A 465 16.84 -25.30 0.15
C MET A 465 16.50 -25.57 1.63
N PRO A 466 17.44 -25.40 2.57
CA PRO A 466 17.17 -25.54 4.00
C PRO A 466 16.00 -24.65 4.44
N ASP A 467 15.20 -25.14 5.41
CA ASP A 467 14.00 -24.44 5.89
C ASP A 467 14.35 -23.18 6.70
N ASP A 468 15.54 -23.14 7.27
CA ASP A 468 16.13 -22.02 8.00
C ASP A 468 16.91 -21.05 7.10
N GLN A 469 17.00 -21.34 5.79
CA GLN A 469 17.71 -20.48 4.86
C GLN A 469 16.97 -19.15 4.70
N PRO A 470 17.67 -17.99 4.83
CA PRO A 470 17.05 -16.71 4.53
C PRO A 470 16.62 -16.65 3.06
N PRO A 471 15.58 -15.87 2.73
CA PRO A 471 15.20 -15.62 1.35
C PRO A 471 16.40 -15.14 0.54
N THR A 472 16.56 -15.67 -0.68
CA THR A 472 17.62 -15.25 -1.59
C THR A 472 17.56 -13.74 -1.80
N GLU A 473 18.68 -13.07 -1.53
CA GLU A 473 18.79 -11.64 -1.74
C GLU A 473 18.94 -11.35 -3.23
N CYS A 474 17.95 -10.64 -3.78
CA CYS A 474 17.93 -10.20 -5.17
C CYS A 474 17.97 -8.67 -5.23
N GLN A 475 18.93 -8.12 -5.98
CA GLN A 475 19.06 -6.70 -6.23
C GLN A 475 18.87 -6.43 -7.74
N PRO A 476 17.80 -5.74 -8.15
CA PRO A 476 17.67 -5.32 -9.54
C PRO A 476 18.79 -4.34 -9.89
N LEU A 477 19.38 -4.54 -11.06
CA LEU A 477 20.36 -3.65 -11.67
C LEU A 477 19.66 -2.60 -12.53
N MET A 478 20.39 -1.56 -12.90
CA MET A 478 19.88 -0.53 -13.78
C MET A 478 19.61 -1.10 -15.18
N LEU A 479 18.48 -0.72 -15.77
CA LEU A 479 18.18 -1.03 -17.17
C LEU A 479 19.09 -0.22 -18.08
N ASN A 480 19.60 -0.84 -19.13
CA ASN A 480 20.25 -0.16 -20.23
C ASN A 480 19.34 -0.17 -21.48
N SER A 481 19.71 0.58 -22.53
CA SER A 481 18.96 0.62 -23.80
C SER A 481 19.64 -0.18 -24.91
N GLU A 482 20.56 -1.05 -24.53
CA GLU A 482 21.32 -1.88 -25.44
C GLU A 482 20.45 -3.04 -25.93
N ARG A 483 20.90 -3.69 -27.00
CA ARG A 483 20.14 -4.74 -27.69
C ARG A 483 20.98 -6.00 -27.71
N GLU A 484 20.80 -6.87 -26.72
CA GLU A 484 21.60 -8.09 -26.60
C GLU A 484 21.56 -8.95 -27.89
N THR A 485 20.46 -8.90 -28.65
CA THR A 485 20.30 -9.61 -29.93
C THR A 485 21.23 -9.14 -31.06
N GLU A 486 21.77 -7.92 -30.98
CA GLU A 486 22.74 -7.41 -31.95
C GLU A 486 24.15 -7.81 -31.50
N SER A 487 25.03 -8.31 -32.37
CA SER A 487 26.39 -8.75 -31.96
C SER A 487 27.21 -7.62 -31.31
N GLN A 488 27.01 -6.39 -31.80
CA GLN A 488 27.55 -5.18 -31.17
C GLN A 488 26.83 -4.87 -29.87
N GLY A 489 25.52 -5.09 -29.80
CA GLY A 489 24.72 -4.94 -28.59
C GLY A 489 25.13 -5.93 -27.51
N MET A 490 25.34 -7.21 -27.76
CA MET A 490 25.83 -8.19 -26.77
C MET A 490 27.23 -7.84 -26.22
N SER A 491 28.14 -7.41 -27.11
CA SER A 491 29.47 -6.94 -26.71
C SER A 491 29.38 -5.63 -25.92
N SER A 492 28.57 -4.68 -26.38
CA SER A 492 28.31 -3.39 -25.74
C SER A 492 27.55 -3.54 -24.43
N ASP A 493 26.60 -4.47 -24.31
CA ASP A 493 25.81 -4.85 -23.14
C ASP A 493 26.72 -5.50 -22.12
N THR A 494 27.40 -6.57 -22.50
CA THR A 494 28.34 -7.23 -21.60
C THR A 494 29.42 -6.24 -21.20
N TYR A 495 29.88 -5.36 -22.09
CA TYR A 495 30.87 -4.34 -21.76
C TYR A 495 30.28 -3.17 -20.93
N ASN A 496 29.05 -2.71 -21.16
CA ASN A 496 28.39 -1.56 -20.52
C ASN A 496 27.72 -1.94 -19.22
N ASP A 497 27.22 -3.16 -19.07
CA ASP A 497 26.81 -3.76 -17.81
C ASP A 497 28.03 -4.22 -17.05
N CYS A 498 29.04 -4.83 -17.71
CA CYS A 498 30.33 -4.99 -17.07
C CYS A 498 31.00 -3.65 -16.81
N ARG A 499 30.62 -2.48 -17.41
CA ARG A 499 31.17 -1.12 -17.17
C ARG A 499 30.38 -0.30 -16.18
N THR A 500 29.10 -0.55 -16.09
CA THR A 500 28.30 -0.30 -14.90
C THR A 500 28.87 -1.12 -13.76
N ALA A 501 29.45 -2.31 -14.04
CA ALA A 501 30.35 -3.10 -13.20
C ALA A 501 31.87 -2.77 -13.29
N LYS A 502 32.36 -1.97 -14.25
CA LYS A 502 33.79 -1.57 -14.35
C LYS A 502 34.01 -0.33 -13.52
N ASN A 503 32.96 0.47 -13.38
CA ASN A 503 32.80 1.43 -12.30
C ASN A 503 32.56 0.74 -10.93
N ILE A 504 32.52 -0.60 -10.88
CA ILE A 504 32.51 -1.40 -9.64
C ILE A 504 33.93 -1.85 -9.29
N VAL A 505 34.73 -2.45 -10.19
CA VAL A 505 36.19 -2.70 -10.07
C VAL A 505 36.79 -2.95 -11.48
N SER A 506 38.11 -2.80 -11.69
CA SER A 506 38.77 -3.19 -12.94
C SER A 506 38.50 -4.66 -13.30
N VAL A 507 38.09 -4.89 -14.55
CA VAL A 507 37.66 -6.21 -15.06
C VAL A 507 38.78 -7.24 -15.16
N GLU A 508 40.02 -6.83 -14.94
CA GLU A 508 41.15 -7.77 -14.88
C GLU A 508 41.09 -8.69 -13.65
N ASN A 509 40.28 -8.38 -12.62
CA ASN A 509 40.32 -9.11 -11.35
C ASN A 509 38.98 -9.61 -10.78
N CYS A 510 37.82 -9.36 -11.39
CA CYS A 510 36.53 -9.81 -10.81
C CYS A 510 36.01 -11.12 -11.42
N ARG A 511 35.71 -12.08 -10.55
CA ARG A 511 35.06 -13.36 -10.90
C ARG A 511 33.54 -13.23 -10.79
N TYR A 512 32.86 -13.01 -11.92
CA TYR A 512 31.40 -13.10 -12.00
C TYR A 512 31.01 -14.27 -12.90
N GLU A 513 29.98 -15.02 -12.51
CA GLU A 513 29.23 -15.85 -13.45
C GLU A 513 28.03 -15.06 -13.98
N ILE A 514 27.97 -14.92 -15.31
CA ILE A 514 26.88 -14.27 -16.03
C ILE A 514 26.07 -15.37 -16.68
N LEU A 515 24.79 -15.48 -16.29
CA LEU A 515 23.81 -16.35 -16.94
C LEU A 515 22.97 -15.48 -17.88
N LEU A 516 23.15 -15.70 -19.19
CA LEU A 516 22.35 -15.08 -20.25
C LEU A 516 21.14 -15.96 -20.54
N TYR A 517 19.94 -15.37 -20.46
CA TYR A 517 18.71 -16.03 -20.87
C TYR A 517 18.17 -15.40 -22.15
N GLY A 518 18.12 -16.18 -23.22
CA GLY A 518 17.36 -15.82 -24.43
C GLY A 518 15.89 -16.18 -24.25
N ALA A 519 15.04 -15.23 -23.86
CA ALA A 519 13.61 -15.48 -23.75
C ALA A 519 12.85 -15.21 -25.07
N LYS A 520 12.11 -16.22 -25.55
CA LYS A 520 10.88 -16.00 -26.32
C LYS A 520 9.78 -15.59 -25.33
N SER A 521 9.19 -14.42 -25.57
CA SER A 521 8.01 -13.81 -24.91
C SER A 521 7.32 -14.63 -23.81
N ILE A 522 7.53 -14.26 -22.55
CA ILE A 522 6.64 -14.62 -21.44
C ILE A 522 5.42 -13.67 -21.50
N ARG A 523 4.28 -14.16 -22.00
CA ARG A 523 3.00 -13.48 -21.79
C ARG A 523 2.56 -13.70 -20.33
N PRO A 524 1.96 -12.70 -19.67
CA PRO A 524 1.43 -12.89 -18.33
C PRO A 524 0.33 -13.96 -18.36
N PHE A 525 0.55 -15.05 -17.64
CA PHE A 525 -0.40 -16.14 -17.44
C PHE A 525 -1.75 -15.59 -16.96
N ARG A 526 -2.75 -15.62 -17.84
CA ARG A 526 -4.16 -15.53 -17.49
C ARG A 526 -4.80 -16.80 -18.06
N ASN A 527 -5.22 -17.68 -17.15
CA ASN A 527 -5.95 -18.93 -17.35
C ASN A 527 -6.33 -19.25 -18.81
N HIS A 528 -5.63 -20.21 -19.44
CA HIS A 528 -6.23 -21.24 -20.27
C HIS A 528 -5.26 -22.43 -20.37
N LEU A 529 -5.82 -23.61 -20.12
CA LEU A 529 -5.19 -24.93 -20.23
C LEU A 529 -5.10 -25.33 -21.72
N LEU A 530 -4.10 -26.18 -22.00
CA LEU A 530 -3.79 -26.89 -23.24
C LEU A 530 -3.05 -26.06 -24.30
N ASP A 531 -1.74 -26.29 -24.39
CA ASP A 531 -1.15 -26.78 -25.64
C ASP A 531 0.17 -27.49 -25.32
N ASP A 532 0.28 -28.71 -25.85
CA ASP A 532 1.47 -29.55 -25.87
C ASP A 532 2.46 -28.97 -26.88
N ASP A 533 3.69 -28.68 -26.44
CA ASP A 533 4.84 -28.65 -27.34
C ASP A 533 6.11 -28.92 -26.53
N ALA A 534 6.60 -30.15 -26.63
CA ALA A 534 7.90 -30.56 -26.15
C ALA A 534 8.98 -29.99 -27.06
N ASN A 535 9.74 -29.01 -26.58
CA ASN A 535 11.01 -28.61 -27.20
C ASN A 535 12.11 -28.54 -26.14
N CYS A 536 13.15 -29.31 -26.37
CA CYS A 536 14.34 -29.44 -25.53
C CYS A 536 15.06 -28.10 -25.35
N PHE A 537 15.27 -27.69 -24.10
CA PHE A 537 16.20 -26.64 -23.75
C PHE A 537 17.54 -27.26 -23.35
N ALA A 538 18.62 -26.83 -24.00
CA ALA A 538 19.97 -26.98 -23.48
C ALA A 538 20.27 -25.75 -22.62
N ALA A 539 20.21 -25.90 -21.30
CA ALA A 539 20.83 -24.98 -20.35
C ALA A 539 22.13 -25.63 -19.89
N GLU A 540 23.25 -24.93 -20.04
CA GLU A 540 24.53 -25.41 -19.55
C GLU A 540 24.58 -25.21 -18.03
N PHE A 541 24.14 -26.21 -17.28
CA PHE A 541 24.23 -26.21 -15.82
C PHE A 541 25.62 -26.65 -15.38
N ILE A 542 26.28 -25.82 -14.57
CA ILE A 542 27.45 -26.20 -13.78
C ILE A 542 26.92 -26.92 -12.53
N LEU A 543 27.21 -28.22 -12.42
CA LEU A 543 26.93 -29.00 -11.21
C LEU A 543 28.24 -29.17 -10.42
N PRO A 544 28.30 -28.79 -9.13
CA PRO A 544 29.40 -29.22 -8.28
C PRO A 544 29.27 -30.72 -8.00
N ALA A 545 30.37 -31.45 -8.21
CA ALA A 545 30.47 -32.86 -7.86
C ALA A 545 30.63 -33.03 -6.34
N ASP A 546 29.89 -33.98 -5.76
CA ASP A 546 30.00 -34.39 -4.36
C ASP A 546 31.45 -34.79 -4.01
N SER A 547 32.10 -33.98 -3.16
CA SER A 547 33.33 -34.36 -2.47
C SER A 547 32.99 -35.19 -1.24
N GLY A 548 32.77 -36.51 -1.42
CA GLY A 548 32.66 -37.39 -0.25
C GLY A 548 32.09 -38.77 -0.48
N ARG A 549 32.80 -39.66 -1.19
CA ARG A 549 32.72 -41.11 -0.94
C ARG A 549 34.09 -41.77 -1.03
N HIS A 550 34.77 -41.83 0.10
CA HIS A 550 35.64 -42.97 0.39
C HIS A 550 34.75 -44.18 0.69
N ARG A 551 34.94 -45.28 -0.05
CA ARG A 551 34.83 -46.64 0.48
C ARG A 551 35.65 -47.60 -0.38
N SER A 552 36.83 -47.89 0.17
CA SER A 552 37.53 -49.18 0.23
C SER A 552 37.31 -50.19 -0.90
N VAL A 553 38.38 -50.39 -1.67
CA VAL A 553 38.76 -51.69 -2.23
C VAL A 553 39.08 -52.64 -1.06
N VAL A 554 38.34 -53.74 -0.93
CA VAL A 554 38.85 -55.04 -0.43
C VAL A 554 37.95 -56.15 -1.01
N ALA A 555 38.60 -57.08 -1.73
CA ALA A 555 38.15 -58.39 -2.25
C ALA A 555 36.92 -58.43 -3.18
#